data_AF-I2Q4X8-F1
#
_entry.id   AF-I2Q4X8-F1
#
_cell.length_a   1.000
_cell.length_b   1.000
_cell.length_c   1.000
_cell.angle_alpha   90.00
_cell.angle_beta   90.00
_cell.angle_gamma   90.00
#
_symmetry.space_group_name_H-M   'P 1'
#
loop_
_entity.id
_entity.type
_entity.pdbx_description
1 polymer ?
#
loop_
_entity_poly.entity_id
_entity_poly.type
_entity_poly.pdbx_seq_one_letter_code
_entity_poly.pdbx_strand_id
1 'polypeptide(L)'
;MNTPDNTAASRHEVLALAVAGQAASLFTHRKLLCAEAILVAVNDAFGGPLSEEQALGVAAGLTAGLGDRGCLCGAVAGACVAVGAVCAKGSHAATRAAVRLESAAIHEAFTDRHRSACCRVLTKPVKDDPAAHMAQCANLTGFGAELAARSILRLRPELVDCPDAGPGREPHLCGRVKWLLSLFCR
;
A
#
# COMPACT_ATOMS: atom_id res chain seq x y z
N MET A 1 -7.11 -30.42 21.56
CA MET A 1 -6.11 -29.34 21.68
C MET A 1 -5.68 -28.99 20.27
N ASN A 2 -6.21 -27.92 19.70
CA ASN A 2 -5.91 -27.52 18.32
C ASN A 2 -4.54 -26.85 18.31
N THR A 3 -3.57 -27.45 17.62
CA THR A 3 -2.32 -26.78 17.23
C THR A 3 -2.66 -25.50 16.47
N PRO A 4 -2.01 -24.36 16.75
CA PRO A 4 -2.18 -23.17 15.91
C PRO A 4 -1.83 -23.55 14.47
N ASP A 5 -2.69 -23.13 13.53
CA ASP A 5 -2.61 -23.49 12.12
C ASP A 5 -1.35 -22.90 11.47
N ASN A 6 -0.28 -23.69 11.48
CA ASN A 6 1.02 -23.41 10.88
C ASN A 6 0.91 -23.16 9.36
N THR A 7 -0.21 -23.56 8.73
CA THR A 7 -0.46 -23.40 7.30
C THR A 7 -1.00 -22.02 6.96
N ALA A 8 -1.90 -21.46 7.77
CA ALA A 8 -2.40 -20.10 7.58
C ALA A 8 -1.28 -19.07 7.82
N ALA A 9 -0.49 -19.24 8.88
CA ALA A 9 0.65 -18.37 9.16
C ALA A 9 1.68 -18.35 8.02
N SER A 10 1.96 -19.50 7.40
CA SER A 10 2.86 -19.58 6.25
C SER A 10 2.27 -18.94 4.99
N ARG A 11 0.96 -19.08 4.75
CA ARG A 11 0.26 -18.41 3.64
C ARG A 11 0.23 -16.89 3.76
N HIS A 12 0.02 -16.36 4.98
CA HIS A 12 0.06 -14.92 5.25
C HIS A 12 1.42 -14.34 4.88
N GLU A 13 2.47 -15.06 5.28
CA GLU A 13 3.84 -14.65 5.00
C GLU A 13 4.16 -14.70 3.50
N VAL A 14 3.76 -15.77 2.81
CA VAL A 14 3.93 -15.88 1.34
C VAL A 14 3.21 -14.75 0.61
N LEU A 15 1.96 -14.43 0.99
CA LEU A 15 1.23 -13.32 0.38
C LEU A 15 1.90 -11.97 0.67
N ALA A 16 2.33 -11.72 1.91
CA ALA A 16 3.03 -10.48 2.25
C ALA A 16 4.33 -10.30 1.44
N LEU A 17 5.11 -11.36 1.26
CA LEU A 17 6.32 -11.36 0.43
C LEU A 17 6.01 -11.18 -1.06
N ALA A 18 4.91 -11.75 -1.55
CA ALA A 18 4.48 -11.54 -2.93
C ALA A 18 4.11 -10.07 -3.20
N VAL A 19 3.35 -9.45 -2.29
CA VAL A 19 2.98 -8.04 -2.36
C VAL A 19 4.21 -7.13 -2.27
N ALA A 20 5.20 -7.50 -1.44
CA ALA A 20 6.49 -6.83 -1.36
C ALA A 20 7.25 -6.85 -2.71
N GLY A 21 7.33 -8.03 -3.34
CA GLY A 21 7.97 -8.19 -4.64
C GLY A 21 7.27 -7.40 -5.74
N GLN A 22 5.93 -7.40 -5.75
CA GLN A 22 5.14 -6.63 -6.70
C GLN A 22 5.39 -5.12 -6.53
N ALA A 23 5.34 -4.58 -5.31
CA ALA A 23 5.57 -3.16 -5.07
C ALA A 23 7.00 -2.72 -5.47
N ALA A 24 8.01 -3.53 -5.16
CA ALA A 24 9.38 -3.27 -5.60
C ALA A 24 9.50 -3.27 -7.14
N SER A 25 8.84 -4.22 -7.81
CA SER A 25 8.79 -4.31 -9.28
C SER A 25 8.08 -3.11 -9.92
N LEU A 26 6.96 -2.66 -9.35
CA LEU A 26 6.25 -1.47 -9.80
C LEU A 26 7.12 -0.20 -9.69
N PHE A 27 7.93 -0.11 -8.61
CA PHE A 27 8.87 1.00 -8.45
C PHE A 27 9.96 0.98 -9.53
N THR A 28 10.59 -0.17 -9.79
CA THR A 28 11.73 -0.27 -10.72
C THR A 28 11.32 -0.25 -12.20
N HIS A 29 10.23 -0.95 -12.57
CA HIS A 29 9.88 -1.20 -13.97
C HIS A 29 8.78 -0.29 -14.51
N ARG A 30 7.81 0.09 -13.65
CA ARG A 30 6.71 1.01 -14.02
C ARG A 30 7.03 2.47 -13.70
N LYS A 31 8.18 2.74 -13.06
CA LYS A 31 8.62 4.08 -12.61
C LYS A 31 7.60 4.77 -11.69
N LEU A 32 6.82 4.00 -10.95
CA LEU A 32 6.00 4.53 -9.87
C LEU A 32 6.89 4.94 -8.71
N LEU A 33 6.48 5.94 -7.95
CA LEU A 33 7.17 6.31 -6.73
C LEU A 33 6.74 5.43 -5.56
N CYS A 34 7.49 5.46 -4.46
CA CYS A 34 7.37 4.50 -3.37
C CYS A 34 5.93 4.34 -2.81
N ALA A 35 5.25 5.45 -2.48
CA ALA A 35 3.87 5.36 -1.97
C ALA A 35 2.87 4.86 -3.02
N GLU A 36 3.06 5.24 -4.28
CA GLU A 36 2.19 4.84 -5.41
C GLU A 36 2.31 3.34 -5.67
N ALA A 37 3.54 2.84 -5.76
CA ALA A 37 3.82 1.43 -5.99
C ALA A 37 3.22 0.54 -4.89
N ILE A 38 3.30 0.96 -3.62
CA ILE A 38 2.68 0.23 -2.50
C ILE A 38 1.17 0.24 -2.63
N LEU A 39 0.57 1.41 -2.85
CA LEU A 39 -0.89 1.51 -2.86
C LEU A 39 -1.49 0.72 -4.03
N VAL A 40 -0.87 0.73 -5.21
CA VAL A 40 -1.28 -0.10 -6.35
C VAL A 40 -1.12 -1.59 -6.02
N ALA A 41 0.06 -2.04 -5.58
CA ALA A 41 0.30 -3.45 -5.27
C ALA A 41 -0.66 -4.00 -4.21
N VAL A 42 -0.89 -3.25 -3.14
CA VAL A 42 -1.81 -3.65 -2.07
C VAL A 42 -3.26 -3.63 -2.55
N ASN A 43 -3.67 -2.61 -3.31
CA ASN A 43 -5.04 -2.53 -3.82
C ASN A 43 -5.35 -3.69 -4.78
N ASP A 44 -4.39 -4.06 -5.63
CA ASP A 44 -4.50 -5.23 -6.51
C ASP A 44 -4.56 -6.54 -5.70
N ALA A 45 -3.68 -6.71 -4.72
CA ALA A 45 -3.60 -7.97 -3.96
C ALA A 45 -4.81 -8.24 -3.05
N PHE A 46 -5.49 -7.19 -2.58
CA PHE A 46 -6.56 -7.31 -1.58
C PHE A 46 -7.93 -6.85 -2.08
N GLY A 47 -8.09 -6.56 -3.37
CA GLY A 47 -9.35 -6.04 -3.92
C GLY A 47 -9.77 -4.73 -3.27
N GLY A 48 -8.80 -3.82 -3.13
CA GLY A 48 -9.01 -2.52 -2.52
C GLY A 48 -10.00 -1.64 -3.30
N PRO A 49 -10.54 -0.59 -2.67
CA PRO A 49 -11.67 0.15 -3.23
C PRO A 49 -11.30 1.17 -4.31
N LEU A 50 -10.01 1.43 -4.54
CA LEU A 50 -9.54 2.50 -5.42
C LEU A 50 -9.34 1.98 -6.84
N SER A 51 -9.66 2.78 -7.86
CA SER A 51 -9.09 2.55 -9.19
C SER A 51 -7.58 2.83 -9.17
N GLU A 52 -6.83 2.33 -10.16
CA GLU A 52 -5.40 2.63 -10.28
C GLU A 52 -5.16 4.15 -10.35
N GLU A 53 -5.95 4.89 -11.15
CA GLU A 53 -5.86 6.35 -11.22
C GLU A 53 -6.07 7.02 -9.86
N GLN A 54 -7.06 6.57 -9.08
CA GLN A 54 -7.32 7.09 -7.74
C GLN A 54 -6.19 6.74 -6.78
N ALA A 55 -5.66 5.51 -6.84
CA ALA A 55 -4.53 5.08 -6.04
C ALA A 55 -3.29 5.95 -6.32
N LEU A 56 -2.94 6.14 -7.59
CA LEU A 56 -1.83 7.00 -7.99
C LEU A 56 -2.06 8.46 -7.54
N GLY A 57 -3.23 9.03 -7.80
CA GLY A 57 -3.54 10.41 -7.44
C GLY A 57 -3.49 10.68 -5.92
N VAL A 58 -4.03 9.77 -5.11
CA VAL A 58 -3.96 9.87 -3.65
C VAL A 58 -2.53 9.70 -3.15
N ALA A 59 -1.80 8.71 -3.68
CA ALA A 59 -0.46 8.40 -3.23
C ALA A 59 0.58 9.44 -3.67
N ALA A 60 0.40 10.12 -4.81
CA ALA A 60 1.34 11.09 -5.37
C ALA A 60 1.77 12.14 -4.33
N GLY A 61 0.83 12.64 -3.53
CA GLY A 61 1.10 13.61 -2.47
C GLY A 61 2.03 13.11 -1.36
N LEU A 62 2.19 11.79 -1.20
CA LEU A 62 2.96 11.10 -0.16
C LEU A 62 4.35 10.67 -0.64
N THR A 63 4.64 10.86 -1.92
CA THR A 63 5.88 10.44 -2.56
C THR A 63 7.00 11.43 -2.31
N ALA A 64 8.23 11.05 -2.70
CA ALA A 64 9.41 11.89 -2.59
C ALA A 64 9.63 12.48 -1.18
N GLY A 65 9.22 11.74 -0.15
CA GLY A 65 9.31 12.22 1.23
C GLY A 65 8.40 13.42 1.53
N LEU A 66 7.21 13.44 0.93
CA LEU A 66 6.22 14.53 0.87
C LEU A 66 6.68 15.74 0.02
N GLY A 67 6.97 15.49 -1.25
CA GLY A 67 7.27 16.55 -2.24
C GLY A 67 8.67 17.15 -2.08
N ASP A 68 9.69 16.29 -2.06
CA ASP A 68 11.12 16.63 -1.99
C ASP A 68 11.56 17.32 -0.70
N ARG A 69 10.69 17.35 0.32
CA ARG A 69 11.02 17.87 1.65
C ARG A 69 11.86 16.90 2.47
N GLY A 70 12.02 15.67 2.01
CA GLY A 70 12.85 14.65 2.66
C GLY A 70 12.33 14.28 4.05
N CYS A 71 11.02 14.43 4.29
CA CYS A 71 10.35 14.12 5.56
C CYS A 71 9.96 12.65 5.61
N LEU A 72 8.72 12.29 5.93
CA LEU A 72 8.30 10.89 6.09
C LEU A 72 8.54 10.08 4.81
N CYS A 73 9.22 8.94 4.93
CA CYS A 73 9.47 8.03 3.81
C CYS A 73 8.14 7.61 3.17
N GLY A 74 8.08 7.68 1.83
CA GLY A 74 6.89 7.27 1.07
C GLY A 74 6.52 5.81 1.29
N ALA A 75 7.48 4.95 1.65
CA ALA A 75 7.19 3.56 2.01
C ALA A 75 6.30 3.44 3.26
N VAL A 76 6.61 4.23 4.30
CA VAL A 76 5.82 4.27 5.55
C VAL A 76 4.46 4.93 5.29
N ALA A 77 4.46 6.08 4.62
CA ALA A 77 3.22 6.82 4.33
C ALA A 77 2.26 6.01 3.45
N GLY A 78 2.77 5.40 2.37
CA GLY A 78 2.00 4.57 1.45
C GLY A 78 1.42 3.33 2.13
N ALA A 79 2.22 2.65 2.99
CA ALA A 79 1.75 1.51 3.75
C ALA A 79 0.56 1.86 4.66
N CYS A 80 0.66 2.95 5.43
CA CYS A 80 -0.43 3.40 6.30
C CYS A 80 -1.71 3.76 5.53
N VAL A 81 -1.57 4.43 4.37
CA VAL A 81 -2.73 4.75 3.52
C VAL A 81 -3.34 3.50 2.91
N ALA A 82 -2.53 2.52 2.50
CA ALA A 82 -3.02 1.27 1.93
C ALA A 82 -3.81 0.45 2.95
N VAL A 83 -3.32 0.33 4.20
CA VAL A 83 -4.07 -0.28 5.30
C VAL A 83 -5.40 0.44 5.51
N GLY A 84 -5.38 1.77 5.56
CA GLY A 84 -6.61 2.56 5.70
C GLY A 84 -7.60 2.31 4.56
N ALA A 85 -7.14 2.28 3.32
CA ALA A 85 -8.00 2.07 2.14
C ALA A 85 -8.68 0.70 2.16
N VAL A 86 -7.94 -0.37 2.47
CA VAL A 86 -8.48 -1.75 2.48
C VAL A 86 -9.34 -2.02 3.72
N CYS A 87 -8.93 -1.51 4.89
CA CYS A 87 -9.53 -1.87 6.17
C CYS A 87 -10.65 -0.92 6.64
N ALA A 88 -10.94 0.20 5.96
CA ALA A 88 -11.94 1.21 6.39
C ALA A 88 -13.41 0.75 6.47
N LYS A 89 -13.74 -0.54 6.26
CA LYS A 89 -15.11 -1.07 6.34
C LYS A 89 -15.55 -1.28 7.80
N GLY A 90 -16.84 -1.10 8.09
CA GLY A 90 -17.44 -1.36 9.41
C GLY A 90 -17.66 -0.12 10.31
N SER A 91 -17.81 -0.35 11.62
CA SER A 91 -18.06 0.72 12.60
C SER A 91 -16.91 1.73 12.64
N HIS A 92 -17.23 2.98 12.36
CA HIS A 92 -16.27 4.02 12.01
C HIS A 92 -15.22 4.30 13.10
N ALA A 93 -15.59 4.21 14.39
CA ALA A 93 -14.68 4.51 15.49
C ALA A 93 -13.65 3.39 15.74
N ALA A 94 -14.13 2.15 15.86
CA ALA A 94 -13.27 1.00 16.15
C ALA A 94 -12.31 0.70 14.99
N THR A 95 -12.81 0.73 13.74
CA THR A 95 -11.99 0.51 12.55
C THR A 95 -10.86 1.55 12.44
N ARG A 96 -11.16 2.83 12.68
CA ARG A 96 -10.13 3.89 12.64
C ARG A 96 -9.12 3.77 13.78
N ALA A 97 -9.52 3.30 14.95
CA ALA A 97 -8.58 3.04 16.05
C ALA A 97 -7.61 1.92 15.68
N ALA A 98 -8.12 0.81 15.14
CA ALA A 98 -7.30 -0.31 14.70
C ALA A 98 -6.30 0.08 13.59
N VAL A 99 -6.74 0.84 12.57
CA VAL A 99 -5.85 1.35 11.51
C VAL A 99 -4.74 2.24 12.07
N ARG A 100 -5.03 3.08 13.07
CA ARG A 100 -4.00 3.92 13.73
C ARG A 100 -2.99 3.08 14.50
N LEU A 101 -3.44 2.05 15.21
CA LEU A 101 -2.54 1.12 15.92
C LEU A 101 -1.63 0.38 14.93
N GLU A 102 -2.17 -0.12 13.83
CA GLU A 102 -1.36 -0.76 12.80
C GLU A 102 -0.42 0.23 12.10
N SER A 103 -0.82 1.48 11.91
CA SER A 103 0.06 2.53 11.37
C SER A 103 1.23 2.84 12.31
N ALA A 104 1.01 2.82 13.62
CA ALA A 104 2.08 2.95 14.62
C ALA A 104 3.04 1.75 14.56
N ALA A 105 2.50 0.52 14.50
CA ALA A 105 3.29 -0.70 14.38
C ALA A 105 4.12 -0.74 13.07
N ILE A 106 3.58 -0.25 11.95
CA ILE A 106 4.30 -0.09 10.68
C ILE A 106 5.48 0.86 10.87
N HIS A 107 5.25 2.03 11.48
CA HIS A 107 6.31 2.99 11.73
C HIS A 107 7.41 2.38 12.61
N GLU A 108 7.04 1.76 13.73
CA GLU A 108 7.97 1.10 14.66
C GLU A 108 8.81 0.04 13.96
N ALA A 109 8.18 -0.94 13.30
CA ALA A 109 8.88 -2.00 12.57
C ALA A 109 9.81 -1.45 11.48
N PHE A 110 9.39 -0.38 10.79
CA PHE A 110 10.22 0.29 9.80
C PHE A 110 11.44 0.96 10.44
N THR A 111 11.24 1.70 11.53
CA THR A 111 12.34 2.35 12.25
C THR A 111 13.26 1.37 12.96
N ASP A 112 12.78 0.21 13.39
CA ASP A 112 13.63 -0.83 13.98
C ASP A 112 14.59 -1.39 12.95
N ARG A 113 14.09 -1.67 11.73
CA ARG A 113 14.89 -2.19 10.62
C ARG A 113 15.83 -1.15 10.02
N HIS A 114 15.34 0.06 9.78
CA HIS A 114 16.06 1.08 8.99
C HIS A 114 16.61 2.24 9.83
N ARG A 115 16.40 2.22 11.15
CA ARG A 115 16.86 3.23 12.13
C ARG A 115 16.26 4.63 11.96
N SER A 116 15.39 4.84 10.97
CA SER A 116 14.74 6.12 10.68
C SER A 116 13.53 5.93 9.78
N ALA A 117 12.51 6.79 9.93
CA ALA A 117 11.43 6.97 8.96
C ALA A 117 11.61 8.24 8.10
N CYS A 118 12.63 9.05 8.39
CA CYS A 118 12.93 10.28 7.66
C CYS A 118 13.66 9.96 6.34
N CYS A 119 13.00 10.21 5.22
CA CYS A 119 13.47 9.98 3.86
C CYS A 119 14.86 10.60 3.64
N ARG A 120 15.09 11.85 4.07
CA ARG A 120 16.41 12.49 3.96
C ARG A 120 17.50 11.72 4.70
N VAL A 121 17.22 11.21 5.89
CA VAL A 121 18.18 10.44 6.67
C VAL A 121 18.48 9.12 5.95
N LEU A 122 17.44 8.44 5.47
CA LEU A 122 17.55 7.16 4.77
C LEU A 122 18.36 7.29 3.47
N THR A 123 18.10 8.32 2.66
CA THR A 123 18.72 8.47 1.34
C THR A 123 20.07 9.19 1.38
N LYS A 124 20.44 9.82 2.50
CA LYS A 124 21.73 10.53 2.66
C LYS A 124 22.96 9.69 2.23
N PRO A 125 23.09 8.40 2.58
CA PRO A 125 24.26 7.60 2.20
C PRO A 125 24.37 7.32 0.69
N VAL A 126 23.24 7.35 -0.01
CA VAL A 126 23.12 6.99 -1.44
C VAL A 126 22.76 8.19 -2.33
N LYS A 127 22.79 9.41 -1.78
CA LYS A 127 22.27 10.62 -2.46
C LYS A 127 23.00 10.94 -3.77
N ASP A 128 24.29 10.59 -3.85
CA ASP A 128 25.17 10.91 -4.98
C ASP A 128 25.30 9.73 -5.97
N ASP A 129 24.61 8.62 -5.72
CA ASP A 129 24.57 7.42 -6.57
C ASP A 129 23.12 7.10 -6.97
N PRO A 130 22.69 7.49 -8.18
CA PRO A 130 21.32 7.24 -8.64
C PRO A 130 20.93 5.76 -8.68
N ALA A 131 21.87 4.86 -8.99
CA ALA A 131 21.59 3.43 -9.06
C ALA A 131 21.41 2.83 -7.66
N ALA A 132 22.30 3.19 -6.72
CA ALA A 132 22.15 2.79 -5.33
C ALA A 132 20.89 3.40 -4.68
N HIS A 133 20.56 4.65 -4.99
CA HIS A 133 19.33 5.29 -4.54
C HIS A 133 18.10 4.53 -5.03
N MET A 134 18.04 4.22 -6.34
CA MET A 134 16.95 3.45 -6.93
C MET A 134 16.80 2.08 -6.26
N ALA A 135 17.91 1.33 -6.11
CA ALA A 135 17.89 0.02 -5.47
C ALA A 135 17.45 0.10 -4.00
N GLN A 136 17.92 1.09 -3.26
CA GLN A 136 17.51 1.30 -1.87
C GLN A 136 16.02 1.62 -1.77
N CYS A 137 15.52 2.56 -2.57
CA CYS A 137 14.11 2.94 -2.54
C CYS A 137 13.19 1.79 -3.00
N ALA A 138 13.63 0.93 -3.93
CA ALA A 138 12.91 -0.30 -4.29
C ALA A 138 12.79 -1.24 -3.08
N ASN A 139 13.89 -1.47 -2.34
CA ASN A 139 13.89 -2.30 -1.14
C ASN A 139 13.00 -1.72 -0.02
N LEU A 140 13.07 -0.41 0.21
CA LEU A 140 12.20 0.26 1.19
C LEU A 140 10.72 0.15 0.79
N THR A 141 10.43 0.28 -0.50
CA THR A 141 9.07 0.14 -1.06
C THR A 141 8.53 -1.26 -0.84
N GLY A 142 9.30 -2.30 -1.18
CA GLY A 142 8.92 -3.68 -0.94
C GLY A 142 8.66 -3.96 0.53
N PHE A 143 9.54 -3.48 1.43
CA PHE A 143 9.33 -3.67 2.86
C PHE A 143 8.10 -2.92 3.39
N GLY A 144 7.83 -1.70 2.91
CA GLY A 144 6.60 -0.99 3.25
C GLY A 144 5.34 -1.76 2.83
N ALA A 145 5.35 -2.35 1.63
CA ALA A 145 4.28 -3.20 1.13
C ALA A 145 4.10 -4.50 1.94
N GLU A 146 5.20 -5.15 2.35
CA GLU A 146 5.20 -6.31 3.25
C GLU A 146 4.51 -5.97 4.59
N LEU A 147 4.88 -4.84 5.19
CA LEU A 147 4.30 -4.37 6.45
C LEU A 147 2.80 -4.05 6.29
N ALA A 148 2.41 -3.39 5.20
CA ALA A 148 1.01 -3.11 4.90
C ALA A 148 0.19 -4.40 4.77
N ALA A 149 0.69 -5.38 4.00
CA ALA A 149 0.02 -6.66 3.80
C ALA A 149 -0.16 -7.42 5.13
N ARG A 150 0.87 -7.49 5.97
CA ARG A 150 0.78 -8.11 7.30
C ARG A 150 -0.24 -7.41 8.19
N SER A 151 -0.25 -6.07 8.21
CA SER A 151 -1.25 -5.30 8.96
C SER A 151 -2.67 -5.55 8.47
N ILE A 152 -2.89 -5.59 7.15
CA ILE A 152 -4.19 -5.91 6.56
C ILE A 152 -4.64 -7.31 6.98
N LEU A 153 -3.76 -8.31 6.89
CA LEU A 153 -4.09 -9.69 7.27
C LEU A 153 -4.33 -9.87 8.78
N ARG A 154 -3.73 -9.03 9.63
CA ARG A 154 -4.09 -8.99 11.06
C ARG A 154 -5.49 -8.42 11.30
N LEU A 155 -5.86 -7.36 10.58
CA LEU A 155 -7.16 -6.71 10.70
C LEU A 155 -8.29 -7.46 9.99
N ARG A 156 -7.96 -8.14 8.90
CA ARG A 156 -8.87 -8.78 7.94
C ARG A 156 -8.29 -10.13 7.47
N PRO A 157 -8.14 -11.11 8.38
CA PRO A 157 -7.51 -12.40 8.07
C PRO A 157 -8.23 -13.18 6.97
N GLU A 158 -9.52 -12.93 6.74
CA GLU A 158 -10.30 -13.57 5.68
C GLU A 158 -9.84 -13.22 4.26
N LEU A 159 -8.99 -12.20 4.10
CA LEU A 159 -8.47 -11.81 2.78
C LEU A 159 -7.35 -12.72 2.26
N VAL A 160 -6.85 -13.67 3.07
CA VAL A 160 -5.83 -14.64 2.61
C VAL A 160 -6.37 -15.62 1.56
N ASP A 161 -7.67 -15.90 1.59
CA ASP A 161 -8.34 -16.90 0.73
C ASP A 161 -9.00 -16.30 -0.52
N CYS A 162 -8.99 -14.97 -0.66
CA CYS A 162 -9.65 -14.28 -1.76
C CYS A 162 -8.67 -13.37 -2.52
N PRO A 163 -7.78 -13.94 -3.35
CA PRO A 163 -6.89 -13.15 -4.21
C PRO A 163 -7.59 -12.50 -5.41
N ASP A 164 -8.91 -12.70 -5.59
CA ASP A 164 -9.63 -12.23 -6.76
C ASP A 164 -10.02 -10.75 -6.66
N ALA A 165 -9.05 -9.87 -6.95
CA ALA A 165 -9.34 -8.58 -7.55
C ALA A 165 -9.16 -8.69 -9.06
N GLY A 166 -10.20 -9.13 -9.77
CA GLY A 166 -10.23 -8.97 -11.22
C GLY A 166 -10.16 -7.48 -11.60
N PRO A 167 -9.48 -7.10 -12.70
CA PRO A 167 -9.48 -5.73 -13.18
C PRO A 167 -10.86 -5.42 -13.77
N GLY A 168 -11.72 -4.74 -13.02
CA GLY A 168 -13.05 -4.44 -13.52
C GLY A 168 -14.04 -3.98 -12.47
N ARG A 169 -13.77 -2.87 -11.81
CA ARG A 169 -14.88 -2.07 -11.28
C ARG A 169 -15.24 -1.05 -12.37
N GLU A 170 -16.47 -1.17 -12.90
CA GLU A 170 -16.99 -0.28 -13.94
C GLU A 170 -16.66 1.20 -13.63
N PRO A 171 -16.32 2.01 -14.65
CA PRO A 171 -16.15 3.44 -14.43
C PRO A 171 -17.42 3.98 -13.81
N HIS A 172 -17.30 4.57 -12.62
CA HIS A 172 -18.37 5.33 -11.99
C HIS A 172 -18.67 6.53 -12.89
N LEU A 173 -19.53 6.33 -13.89
CA LEU A 173 -20.01 7.38 -14.77
C LEU A 173 -20.59 8.48 -13.87
N CYS A 174 -20.02 9.68 -13.95
CA CYS A 174 -20.52 10.86 -13.28
C CYS A 174 -22.04 10.97 -13.53
N GLY A 175 -22.82 11.37 -12.52
CA GLY A 175 -24.28 11.48 -12.63
C GLY A 175 -24.73 12.32 -13.84
N ARG A 176 -23.92 13.30 -14.27
CA ARG A 176 -24.13 14.08 -15.51
C ARG A 176 -24.05 13.25 -16.79
N VAL A 177 -23.16 12.26 -16.86
CA VAL A 177 -23.01 11.39 -18.03
C VAL A 177 -24.14 10.35 -18.09
N LYS A 178 -24.54 9.78 -16.94
CA LYS A 178 -25.76 8.94 -16.87
C LYS A 178 -27.02 9.70 -17.29
N TRP A 179 -27.15 10.95 -16.85
CA TRP A 179 -28.28 11.82 -17.22
C TRP A 179 -28.26 12.17 -18.72
N LEU A 180 -27.11 12.52 -19.30
CA LEU A 180 -26.99 12.79 -20.74
C LEU A 180 -27.30 11.56 -21.59
N LEU A 181 -26.81 10.38 -21.23
CA LEU A 181 -27.11 9.14 -21.95
C LEU A 181 -28.59 8.75 -21.87
N SER A 182 -29.27 9.07 -20.75
CA SER A 182 -30.72 8.86 -20.62
C SER A 182 -31.57 9.74 -21.55
N LEU A 183 -31.01 10.82 -22.09
CA LEU A 183 -31.66 11.68 -23.09
C LEU A 183 -31.50 11.15 -24.53
N PHE A 184 -30.52 10.28 -24.79
CA PHE A 184 -30.28 9.67 -26.10
C PHE A 184 -30.88 8.26 -26.26
N CYS A 185 -31.34 7.64 -25.16
CA CYS A 185 -32.06 6.35 -25.18
C CYS A 185 -33.58 6.49 -25.00
N ARG A 186 -34.16 7.62 -25.43
CA ARG A 186 -35.62 7.81 -25.55
C ARG A 186 -36.03 7.82 -27.02
#